data_AF-A0A1Y5HYI3-F1
#
_entry.id   AF-A0A1Y5HYI3-F1
#
_cell.length_a   1.000
_cell.length_b   1.000
_cell.length_c   1.000
_cell.angle_alpha   90.00
_cell.angle_beta   90.00
_cell.angle_gamma   90.00
#
_symmetry.space_group_name_H-M   'P 1'
#
loop_
_entity.id
_entity.type
_entity.pdbx_description
1 polymer ?
#
loop_
_entity_poly.entity_id
_entity_poly.type
_entity_poly.pdbx_seq_one_letter_code
_entity_poly.pdbx_strand_id
1 'polypeptide(L)'
;MQPITLHSFDGGIHPQENKHQSTQSPIAQLPLPAQLIVPIGQHIGAPADVIVAVGDLVLKGQAIAKAKGFVSAAVHAPTSGKITAIEQRELPHSSGLEGICIVIDTDGKDQWLAEIANGDQAIADYLEADNDILTNRIRDCGITGMGGAGFPTAVKMAVKDKKIETLVINAAECEPYITSDDMLMRERGLDAIRGIQILMKLTQADNCLIGIEDNKPEAIKAMEDALHKMHGEHHITVVTIPTKYPSGGE
;
A
#
# COMPACT_ATOMS: atom_id res chain seq x y z
N MET A 1 -12.09 17.95 19.90
CA MET A 1 -12.84 16.95 19.10
C MET A 1 -14.10 16.56 19.84
N GLN A 2 -15.19 16.30 19.12
CA GLN A 2 -16.35 15.62 19.70
C GLN A 2 -15.93 14.20 20.14
N PRO A 3 -16.50 13.67 21.23
CA PRO A 3 -16.23 12.29 21.65
C PRO A 3 -16.63 11.32 20.52
N ILE A 4 -15.70 10.46 20.13
CA ILE A 4 -15.95 9.42 19.12
C ILE A 4 -16.84 8.35 19.76
N THR A 5 -18.01 8.12 19.17
CA THR A 5 -18.93 7.07 19.61
C THR A 5 -18.69 5.84 18.73
N LEU A 6 -18.27 4.74 19.34
CA LEU A 6 -18.13 3.46 18.63
C LEU A 6 -19.48 2.76 18.56
N HIS A 7 -19.84 2.30 17.38
CA HIS A 7 -21.03 1.48 17.15
C HIS A 7 -20.62 0.01 17.02
N SER A 8 -21.44 -0.88 17.59
CA SER A 8 -21.27 -2.33 17.42
C SER A 8 -22.14 -2.82 16.26
N PHE A 9 -21.78 -3.96 15.69
CA PHE A 9 -22.56 -4.68 14.68
C PHE A 9 -22.93 -6.09 15.17
N ASP A 10 -24.06 -6.60 14.70
CA ASP A 10 -24.54 -7.94 15.03
C ASP A 10 -23.69 -9.04 14.37
N GLY A 11 -23.50 -10.15 15.07
CA GLY A 11 -22.67 -11.27 14.59
C GLY A 11 -21.19 -11.08 14.91
N GLY A 12 -20.31 -11.59 14.03
CA GLY A 12 -18.86 -11.62 14.20
C GLY A 12 -18.34 -12.73 15.12
N ILE A 13 -17.04 -13.01 15.05
CA ILE A 13 -16.35 -14.06 15.82
C ILE A 13 -15.01 -13.57 16.38
N HIS A 14 -14.47 -14.32 17.34
CA HIS A 14 -13.15 -14.09 17.95
C HIS A 14 -12.24 -15.30 17.68
N PRO A 15 -11.70 -15.43 16.45
CA PRO A 15 -10.80 -16.53 16.13
C PRO A 15 -9.49 -16.41 16.94
N GLN A 16 -8.74 -17.50 17.06
CA GLN A 16 -7.37 -17.41 17.57
C GLN A 16 -6.54 -16.53 16.63
N GLU A 17 -6.00 -15.43 17.18
CA GLU A 17 -5.39 -14.36 16.38
C GLU A 17 -4.08 -14.78 15.71
N ASN A 18 -3.28 -15.63 16.37
CA ASN A 18 -2.01 -16.16 15.85
C ASN A 18 -1.00 -15.08 15.38
N LYS A 19 -1.01 -13.91 16.02
CA LYS A 19 -0.13 -12.76 15.67
C LYS A 19 1.26 -12.86 16.31
N HIS A 20 1.34 -13.37 17.54
CA HIS A 20 2.58 -13.37 18.35
C HIS A 20 3.76 -14.05 17.62
N GLN A 21 3.49 -15.04 16.77
CA GLN A 21 4.50 -15.77 16.02
C GLN A 21 5.35 -14.86 15.12
N SER A 22 4.75 -13.84 14.48
CA SER A 22 5.40 -12.97 13.51
C SER A 22 5.71 -11.55 14.03
N THR A 23 5.24 -11.18 15.22
CA THR A 23 5.54 -9.86 15.83
C THR A 23 6.77 -9.84 16.74
N GLN A 24 7.41 -10.99 16.98
CA GLN A 24 8.58 -11.12 17.86
C GLN A 24 9.90 -10.64 17.23
N SER A 25 9.91 -10.34 15.93
CA SER A 25 11.11 -9.93 15.20
C SER A 25 10.78 -8.74 14.33
N PRO A 26 11.76 -7.84 14.09
CA PRO A 26 11.52 -6.67 13.27
C PRO A 26 11.26 -7.07 11.80
N ILE A 27 10.69 -6.13 11.04
CA ILE A 27 10.57 -6.22 9.59
C ILE A 27 11.97 -6.45 9.01
N ALA A 28 12.15 -7.60 8.35
CA ALA A 28 13.41 -8.01 7.78
C ALA A 28 13.35 -8.03 6.24
N GLN A 29 14.52 -7.82 5.62
CA GLN A 29 14.67 -7.97 4.18
C GLN A 29 15.03 -9.42 3.86
N LEU A 30 14.25 -10.02 2.96
CA LEU A 30 14.54 -11.36 2.46
C LEU A 30 15.69 -11.33 1.44
N PRO A 31 16.48 -12.42 1.31
CA PRO A 31 17.46 -12.55 0.24
C PRO A 31 16.80 -12.40 -1.13
N LEU A 32 17.50 -11.77 -2.07
CA LEU A 32 17.00 -11.61 -3.43
C LEU A 32 16.91 -13.00 -4.12
N PRO A 33 15.74 -13.44 -4.57
CA PRO A 33 15.60 -14.72 -5.26
C PRO A 33 16.26 -14.64 -6.64
N ALA A 34 16.77 -15.76 -7.15
CA ALA A 34 17.44 -15.80 -8.45
C ALA A 34 16.50 -15.41 -9.62
N GLN A 35 15.20 -15.66 -9.47
CA GLN A 35 14.18 -15.34 -10.46
C GLN A 35 12.93 -14.77 -9.79
N LEU A 36 12.31 -13.77 -10.44
CA LEU A 36 11.05 -13.16 -10.04
C LEU A 36 10.02 -13.27 -11.17
N ILE A 37 8.78 -13.56 -10.82
CA ILE A 37 7.65 -13.64 -11.74
C ILE A 37 6.70 -12.51 -11.36
N VAL A 38 6.50 -11.57 -12.27
CA VAL A 38 5.74 -10.34 -12.00
C VAL A 38 4.48 -10.33 -12.86
N PRO A 39 3.29 -10.59 -12.28
CA PRO A 39 2.02 -10.46 -12.98
C PRO A 39 1.79 -9.02 -13.43
N ILE A 40 1.23 -8.83 -14.63
CA ILE A 40 0.86 -7.49 -15.14
C ILE A 40 -0.54 -7.05 -14.70
N GLY A 41 -1.32 -7.96 -14.11
CA GLY A 41 -2.63 -7.71 -13.52
C GLY A 41 -2.60 -7.90 -12.01
N GLN A 42 -2.12 -6.89 -11.27
CA GLN A 42 -2.04 -6.92 -9.79
C GLN A 42 -3.19 -6.15 -9.11
N HIS A 43 -4.24 -5.84 -9.87
CA HIS A 43 -5.37 -5.02 -9.44
C HIS A 43 -6.67 -5.45 -10.14
N ILE A 44 -7.82 -5.01 -9.63
CA ILE A 44 -9.15 -5.31 -10.23
C ILE A 44 -9.36 -4.69 -11.62
N GLY A 45 -8.55 -3.70 -11.99
CA GLY A 45 -8.60 -3.00 -13.28
C GLY A 45 -8.08 -3.81 -14.48
N ALA A 46 -8.08 -3.19 -15.65
CA ALA A 46 -7.57 -3.81 -16.88
C ALA A 46 -6.05 -4.04 -16.78
N PRO A 47 -5.53 -5.24 -17.10
CA PRO A 47 -4.10 -5.53 -17.03
C PRO A 47 -3.25 -4.49 -17.76
N ALA A 48 -2.10 -4.16 -17.18
CA ALA A 48 -1.18 -3.18 -17.73
C ALA A 48 -0.62 -3.64 -19.10
N ASP A 49 -0.37 -2.71 -20.02
CA ASP A 49 0.26 -3.05 -21.30
C ASP A 49 1.78 -3.18 -21.09
N VAL A 50 2.36 -4.33 -21.43
CA VAL A 50 3.81 -4.57 -21.32
C VAL A 50 4.59 -3.61 -22.23
N ILE A 51 5.66 -3.01 -21.70
CA ILE A 51 6.50 -2.03 -22.42
C ILE A 51 7.98 -2.44 -22.54
N VAL A 52 8.29 -3.68 -22.17
CA VAL A 52 9.62 -4.29 -22.31
C VAL A 52 9.54 -5.55 -23.17
N ALA A 53 10.68 -6.01 -23.67
CA ALA A 53 10.81 -7.24 -24.46
C ALA A 53 11.71 -8.27 -23.76
N VAL A 54 11.56 -9.54 -24.14
CA VAL A 54 12.49 -10.60 -23.73
C VAL A 54 13.89 -10.24 -24.22
N GLY A 55 14.86 -10.29 -23.32
CA GLY A 55 16.24 -9.89 -23.59
C GLY A 55 16.64 -8.57 -22.95
N ASP A 56 15.67 -7.70 -22.63
CA ASP A 56 15.92 -6.39 -22.05
C ASP A 56 16.56 -6.49 -20.66
N LEU A 57 17.47 -5.56 -20.37
CA LEU A 57 17.97 -5.31 -19.02
C LEU A 57 17.08 -4.27 -18.36
N VAL A 58 16.74 -4.49 -17.09
CA VAL A 58 15.90 -3.60 -16.30
C VAL A 58 16.57 -3.25 -14.98
N LEU A 59 16.29 -2.06 -14.47
CA LEU A 59 16.70 -1.61 -13.14
C LEU A 59 15.53 -1.64 -12.16
N LYS A 60 15.82 -1.73 -10.87
CA LYS A 60 14.80 -1.68 -9.82
C LYS A 60 14.04 -0.36 -9.87
N GLY A 61 12.72 -0.45 -9.82
CA GLY A 61 11.82 0.70 -9.95
C GLY A 61 11.58 1.17 -11.39
N GLN A 62 12.18 0.55 -12.39
CA GLN A 62 11.88 0.85 -13.80
C GLN A 62 10.49 0.33 -14.18
N ALA A 63 9.69 1.13 -14.87
CA ALA A 63 8.40 0.69 -15.38
C ALA A 63 8.59 -0.41 -16.45
N ILE A 64 7.87 -1.52 -16.31
CA ILE A 64 7.90 -2.68 -17.22
C ILE A 64 6.53 -2.96 -17.85
N ALA A 65 5.45 -2.43 -17.26
CA ALA A 65 4.15 -2.35 -17.89
C ALA A 65 3.45 -1.03 -17.51
N LYS A 66 2.74 -0.42 -18.46
CA LYS A 66 2.03 0.85 -18.27
C LYS A 66 0.55 0.62 -17.99
N ALA A 67 -0.03 1.44 -17.11
CA ALA A 67 -1.46 1.38 -16.80
C ALA A 67 -2.32 1.56 -18.07
N LYS A 68 -3.35 0.73 -18.23
CA LYS A 68 -4.27 0.72 -19.37
C LYS A 68 -5.63 1.30 -19.02
N GLY A 69 -5.99 2.43 -19.63
CA GLY A 69 -7.28 3.09 -19.37
C GLY A 69 -7.39 3.63 -17.95
N PHE A 70 -8.61 3.99 -17.51
CA PHE A 70 -8.79 4.70 -16.23
C PHE A 70 -8.49 3.82 -15.01
N VAL A 71 -9.09 2.63 -14.94
CA VAL A 71 -8.91 1.67 -13.82
C VAL A 71 -7.80 0.68 -14.18
N SER A 72 -6.56 1.05 -13.87
CA SER A 72 -5.35 0.24 -14.03
C SER A 72 -4.18 0.92 -13.29
N ALA A 73 -3.11 0.19 -13.01
CA ALA A 73 -1.90 0.70 -12.37
C ALA A 73 -0.64 0.24 -13.13
N ALA A 74 0.42 1.03 -13.09
CA ALA A 74 1.71 0.66 -13.69
C ALA A 74 2.37 -0.48 -12.89
N VAL A 75 3.24 -1.24 -13.55
CA VAL A 75 4.03 -2.31 -12.92
C VAL A 75 5.50 -2.02 -13.15
N HIS A 76 6.29 -2.18 -12.10
CA HIS A 76 7.72 -1.87 -12.09
C HIS A 76 8.54 -3.14 -11.84
N ALA A 77 9.78 -3.14 -12.33
CA ALA A 77 10.75 -4.18 -12.00
C ALA A 77 11.06 -4.12 -10.49
N PRO A 78 10.81 -5.21 -9.74
CA PRO A 78 11.09 -5.27 -8.29
C PRO A 78 12.58 -5.26 -7.96
N THR A 79 13.45 -5.55 -8.94
CA THR A 79 14.90 -5.58 -8.81
C THR A 79 15.57 -5.39 -10.18
N SER A 80 16.90 -5.28 -10.20
CA SER A 80 17.67 -5.28 -11.45
C SER A 80 17.88 -6.69 -12.01
N GLY A 81 17.89 -6.81 -13.33
CA GLY A 81 18.05 -8.10 -13.97
C GLY A 81 17.75 -8.08 -15.46
N LYS A 82 17.46 -9.26 -16.00
CA LYS A 82 17.14 -9.47 -17.40
C LYS A 82 15.75 -10.07 -17.55
N ILE A 83 14.96 -9.54 -18.47
CA ILE A 83 13.68 -10.14 -18.84
C ILE A 83 13.95 -11.43 -19.61
N THR A 84 13.54 -12.57 -19.06
CA THR A 84 13.78 -13.89 -19.68
C THR A 84 12.54 -14.49 -20.32
N ALA A 85 11.35 -14.10 -19.90
CA ALA A 85 10.10 -14.49 -20.55
C ALA A 85 8.98 -13.46 -20.33
N ILE A 86 8.02 -13.43 -21.25
CA ILE A 86 6.74 -12.73 -21.13
C ILE A 86 5.67 -13.73 -21.59
N GLU A 87 4.98 -14.37 -20.65
CA GLU A 87 4.14 -15.54 -20.95
C GLU A 87 3.04 -15.73 -19.90
N GLN A 88 2.08 -16.63 -20.18
CA GLN A 88 1.07 -17.04 -19.21
C GLN A 88 1.71 -17.87 -18.10
N ARG A 89 1.42 -17.51 -16.84
CA ARG A 89 1.82 -18.25 -15.64
C ARG A 89 0.65 -18.31 -14.67
N GLU A 90 0.66 -19.32 -13.80
CA GLU A 90 -0.27 -19.38 -12.67
C GLU A 90 -0.05 -18.19 -11.74
N LEU A 91 -1.13 -17.50 -11.39
CA LEU A 91 -1.15 -16.40 -10.45
C LEU A 91 -1.36 -16.93 -9.02
N PRO A 92 -0.98 -16.18 -7.98
CA PRO A 92 -1.20 -16.56 -6.58
C PRO A 92 -2.70 -16.42 -6.21
N HIS A 93 -3.55 -17.20 -6.86
CA HIS A 93 -4.99 -17.24 -6.67
C HIS A 93 -5.43 -18.69 -6.52
N SER A 94 -6.26 -18.98 -5.51
CA SER A 94 -6.66 -20.35 -5.14
C SER A 94 -7.38 -21.14 -6.24
N SER A 95 -7.89 -20.46 -7.27
CA SER A 95 -8.52 -21.10 -8.42
C SER A 95 -7.54 -21.61 -9.48
N GLY A 96 -6.24 -21.37 -9.35
CA GLY A 96 -5.25 -21.63 -10.41
C GLY A 96 -5.42 -20.70 -11.62
N LEU A 97 -5.86 -19.46 -11.38
CA LEU A 97 -6.02 -18.47 -12.43
C LEU A 97 -4.67 -18.22 -13.12
N GLU A 98 -4.65 -18.21 -14.44
CA GLU A 98 -3.46 -17.83 -15.21
C GLU A 98 -3.52 -16.37 -15.66
N GLY A 99 -2.36 -15.74 -15.78
CA GLY A 99 -2.21 -14.39 -16.31
C GLY A 99 -0.85 -14.17 -16.94
N ILE A 100 -0.74 -13.11 -17.75
CA ILE A 100 0.53 -12.72 -18.34
C ILE A 100 1.47 -12.23 -17.23
N CYS A 101 2.65 -12.80 -17.19
CA CYS A 101 3.71 -12.45 -16.26
C CYS A 101 4.99 -12.10 -17.01
N ILE A 102 5.75 -11.17 -16.43
CA ILE A 102 7.12 -10.85 -16.85
C ILE A 102 8.06 -11.61 -15.92
N VAL A 103 8.93 -12.45 -16.49
CA VAL A 103 9.93 -13.21 -15.74
C VAL A 103 11.27 -12.49 -15.79
N ILE A 104 11.85 -12.25 -14.63
CA ILE A 104 13.11 -11.53 -14.44
C ILE A 104 14.11 -12.48 -13.79
N ASP A 105 15.18 -12.80 -14.51
CA ASP A 105 16.37 -13.38 -13.88
C ASP A 105 17.16 -12.24 -13.24
N THR A 106 17.32 -12.30 -11.93
CA THR A 106 17.97 -11.24 -11.17
C THR A 106 19.48 -11.26 -11.39
N ASP A 107 20.11 -10.10 -11.41
CA ASP A 107 21.57 -9.99 -11.52
C ASP A 107 22.29 -9.98 -10.16
N GLY A 108 21.52 -10.13 -9.07
CA GLY A 108 22.02 -10.10 -7.69
C GLY A 108 22.42 -8.72 -7.18
N LYS A 109 22.26 -7.65 -7.97
CA LYS A 109 22.75 -6.30 -7.61
C LYS A 109 21.71 -5.41 -6.95
N ASP A 110 20.43 -5.71 -7.15
CA ASP A 110 19.30 -4.90 -6.66
C ASP A 110 19.43 -3.41 -7.00
N GLN A 111 19.96 -3.11 -8.19
CA GLN A 111 20.35 -1.76 -8.59
C GLN A 111 19.12 -0.93 -8.97
N TRP A 112 18.91 0.16 -8.23
CA TRP A 112 17.89 1.17 -8.51
C TRP A 112 18.18 1.99 -9.76
N LEU A 113 17.10 2.41 -10.43
CA LEU A 113 17.12 3.46 -11.44
C LEU A 113 17.66 4.75 -10.79
N ALA A 114 18.65 5.39 -11.41
CA ALA A 114 19.44 6.45 -10.78
C ALA A 114 18.59 7.62 -10.28
N GLU A 115 17.63 8.07 -11.10
CA GLU A 115 16.69 9.18 -10.81
C GLU A 115 15.76 8.91 -9.61
N ILE A 116 15.54 7.64 -9.28
CA ILE A 116 14.79 7.24 -8.08
C ILE A 116 15.75 7.20 -6.89
N ALA A 117 16.92 6.58 -7.07
CA ALA A 117 17.90 6.38 -6.02
C ALA A 117 18.46 7.69 -5.44
N ASN A 118 18.64 8.71 -6.28
CA ASN A 118 19.14 10.01 -5.88
C ASN A 118 18.02 10.98 -5.44
N GLY A 119 16.75 10.57 -5.57
CA GLY A 119 15.60 11.40 -5.23
C GLY A 119 15.25 12.48 -6.24
N ASP A 120 15.79 12.45 -7.47
CA ASP A 120 15.46 13.43 -8.51
C ASP A 120 13.97 13.44 -8.86
N GLN A 121 13.30 12.29 -8.72
CA GLN A 121 11.86 12.18 -8.90
C GLN A 121 11.05 12.38 -7.61
N ALA A 122 11.67 12.83 -6.52
CA ALA A 122 10.95 13.11 -5.27
C ALA A 122 10.16 14.42 -5.40
N ILE A 123 8.94 14.42 -4.86
CA ILE A 123 8.17 15.65 -4.68
C ILE A 123 8.64 16.27 -3.37
N ALA A 124 9.36 17.40 -3.46
CA ALA A 124 10.04 18.02 -2.32
C ALA A 124 9.07 18.38 -1.19
N ASP A 125 7.94 19.00 -1.52
CA ASP A 125 6.85 19.27 -0.59
C ASP A 125 5.52 18.81 -1.20
N TYR A 126 5.02 17.67 -0.71
CA TYR A 126 3.77 17.11 -1.19
C TYR A 126 2.55 17.88 -0.69
N LEU A 127 2.66 18.73 0.35
CA LEU A 127 1.54 19.54 0.84
C LEU A 127 1.25 20.71 -0.11
N GLU A 128 2.30 21.25 -0.72
CA GLU A 128 2.22 22.38 -1.66
C GLU A 128 2.03 21.94 -3.12
N ALA A 129 2.31 20.67 -3.45
CA ALA A 129 2.14 20.15 -4.80
C ALA A 129 0.68 20.15 -5.27
N ASP A 130 0.45 20.31 -6.59
CA ASP A 130 -0.88 20.18 -7.17
C ASP A 130 -1.44 18.76 -7.00
N ASN A 131 -2.74 18.64 -6.72
CA ASN A 131 -3.39 17.34 -6.54
C ASN A 131 -3.28 16.46 -7.80
N ASP A 132 -3.27 17.05 -8.99
CA ASP A 132 -3.06 16.31 -10.24
C ASP A 132 -1.64 15.73 -10.35
N ILE A 133 -0.62 16.47 -9.88
CA ILE A 133 0.77 15.97 -9.84
C ILE A 133 0.86 14.77 -8.89
N LEU A 134 0.29 14.88 -7.68
CA LEU A 134 0.27 13.80 -6.70
C LEU A 134 -0.49 12.58 -7.20
N THR A 135 -1.68 12.78 -7.77
CA THR A 135 -2.51 11.68 -8.28
C THR A 135 -1.83 10.96 -9.44
N ASN A 136 -1.22 11.71 -10.37
CA ASN A 136 -0.45 11.14 -11.46
C ASN A 136 0.79 10.39 -10.93
N ARG A 137 1.50 10.93 -9.93
CA ARG A 137 2.64 10.24 -9.31
C ARG A 137 2.23 8.92 -8.67
N ILE A 138 1.11 8.88 -7.94
CA ILE A 138 0.56 7.65 -7.34
C ILE A 138 0.22 6.62 -8.44
N ARG A 139 -0.39 7.09 -9.54
CA ARG A 139 -0.75 6.26 -10.69
C ARG A 139 0.49 5.68 -11.38
N ASP A 140 1.48 6.53 -11.63
CA ASP A 140 2.72 6.17 -12.30
C ASP A 140 3.58 5.24 -11.45
N CYS A 141 3.56 5.39 -10.12
CA CYS A 141 4.20 4.45 -9.20
C CYS A 141 3.45 3.11 -9.08
N GLY A 142 2.25 2.98 -9.65
CA GLY A 142 1.49 1.74 -9.63
C GLY A 142 0.87 1.39 -8.28
N ILE A 143 0.61 2.38 -7.42
CA ILE A 143 0.11 2.13 -6.05
C ILE A 143 -1.35 1.68 -6.08
N THR A 144 -1.62 0.53 -5.47
CA THR A 144 -2.93 -0.11 -5.37
C THR A 144 -3.32 -0.33 -3.91
N GLY A 145 -4.62 -0.44 -3.62
CA GLY A 145 -5.13 -0.76 -2.29
C GLY A 145 -4.71 -2.16 -1.84
N MET A 146 -4.09 -2.24 -0.66
CA MET A 146 -3.54 -3.49 -0.10
C MET A 146 -4.53 -4.27 0.79
N GLY A 147 -5.78 -3.81 0.92
CA GLY A 147 -6.84 -4.51 1.68
C GLY A 147 -7.43 -5.74 0.99
N GLY A 148 -6.97 -6.09 -0.21
CA GLY A 148 -7.33 -7.34 -0.90
C GLY A 148 -7.81 -7.15 -2.34
N ALA A 149 -8.71 -6.20 -2.61
CA ALA A 149 -9.27 -6.01 -3.95
C ALA A 149 -8.27 -5.40 -4.97
N GLY A 150 -7.15 -4.84 -4.51
CA GLY A 150 -6.14 -4.25 -5.39
C GLY A 150 -6.63 -3.02 -6.14
N PHE A 151 -7.60 -2.26 -5.65
CA PHE A 151 -8.13 -1.11 -6.39
C PHE A 151 -7.06 0.00 -6.55
N PRO A 152 -6.79 0.54 -7.76
CA PRO A 152 -5.76 1.57 -7.93
C PRO A 152 -6.01 2.81 -7.07
N THR A 153 -5.02 3.21 -6.26
CA THR A 153 -5.18 4.27 -5.26
C THR A 153 -5.47 5.62 -5.92
N ALA A 154 -4.82 5.93 -7.04
CA ALA A 154 -5.09 7.14 -7.81
C ALA A 154 -6.56 7.25 -8.27
N VAL A 155 -7.21 6.12 -8.53
CA VAL A 155 -8.64 6.09 -8.88
C VAL A 155 -9.51 6.30 -7.63
N LYS A 156 -9.17 5.68 -6.48
CA LYS A 156 -9.89 5.87 -5.20
C LYS A 156 -9.81 7.35 -4.76
N MET A 157 -8.69 8.02 -5.03
CA MET A 157 -8.45 9.42 -4.66
C MET A 157 -9.00 10.44 -5.66
N ALA A 158 -9.43 10.04 -6.85
CA ALA A 158 -10.01 10.92 -7.85
C ALA A 158 -11.47 11.32 -7.52
N VAL A 159 -11.71 11.75 -6.28
CA VAL A 159 -13.02 12.22 -5.83
C VAL A 159 -13.23 13.64 -6.33
N LYS A 160 -14.27 13.84 -7.15
CA LYS A 160 -14.68 15.16 -7.65
C LYS A 160 -16.03 15.56 -7.09
N ASP A 161 -16.21 16.85 -6.87
CA ASP A 161 -17.50 17.49 -6.54
C ASP A 161 -18.19 16.95 -5.26
N LYS A 162 -17.41 16.40 -4.33
CA LYS A 162 -17.90 15.94 -3.02
C LYS A 162 -17.03 16.50 -1.92
N LYS A 163 -17.67 17.08 -0.89
CA LYS A 163 -16.99 17.40 0.34
C LYS A 163 -16.84 16.11 1.16
N ILE A 164 -15.60 15.78 1.52
CA ILE A 164 -15.30 14.68 2.43
C ILE A 164 -15.07 15.30 3.82
N GLU A 165 -15.86 14.91 4.80
CA GLU A 165 -15.67 15.40 6.18
C GLU A 165 -14.62 14.56 6.93
N THR A 166 -14.62 13.25 6.71
CA THR A 166 -13.74 12.33 7.42
C THR A 166 -13.14 11.30 6.47
N LEU A 167 -11.82 11.22 6.46
CA LEU A 167 -11.06 10.11 5.93
C LEU A 167 -10.93 9.03 7.02
N VAL A 168 -11.24 7.78 6.70
CA VAL A 168 -11.03 6.65 7.60
C VAL A 168 -9.90 5.80 7.06
N ILE A 169 -8.86 5.61 7.88
CA ILE A 169 -7.76 4.69 7.63
C ILE A 169 -8.09 3.40 8.35
N ASN A 170 -8.40 2.38 7.57
CA ASN A 170 -8.61 1.04 8.08
C ASN A 170 -7.27 0.42 8.45
N ALA A 171 -7.01 0.32 9.76
CA ALA A 171 -5.89 -0.42 10.33
C ALA A 171 -6.41 -1.58 11.21
N ALA A 172 -7.62 -2.07 10.89
CA ALA A 172 -8.25 -3.20 11.54
C ALA A 172 -7.78 -4.50 10.85
N GLU A 173 -6.61 -4.97 11.24
CA GLU A 173 -6.03 -6.23 10.76
C GLU A 173 -6.57 -7.41 11.60
N CYS A 174 -7.80 -7.82 11.30
CA CYS A 174 -8.58 -8.80 12.07
C CYS A 174 -8.37 -10.26 11.63
N GLU A 175 -7.73 -10.48 10.48
CA GLU A 175 -7.39 -11.80 9.94
C GLU A 175 -6.32 -12.48 10.80
N PRO A 176 -6.51 -13.76 11.18
CA PRO A 176 -5.46 -14.54 11.83
C PRO A 176 -4.17 -14.58 11.02
N TYR A 177 -3.02 -14.62 11.70
CA TYR A 177 -1.66 -14.69 11.13
C TYR A 177 -1.14 -13.47 10.34
N ILE A 178 -2.01 -12.63 9.79
CA ILE A 178 -1.56 -11.39 9.12
C ILE A 178 -1.02 -10.44 10.19
N THR A 179 0.19 -9.88 10.04
CA THR A 179 0.76 -8.88 10.99
C THR A 179 1.44 -7.73 10.26
N SER A 180 1.14 -7.54 8.97
CA SER A 180 1.79 -6.54 8.13
C SER A 180 1.49 -5.12 8.58
N ASP A 181 0.23 -4.83 8.89
CA ASP A 181 -0.20 -3.47 9.25
C ASP A 181 0.25 -3.14 10.66
N ASP A 182 0.14 -4.11 11.57
CA ASP A 182 0.64 -4.02 12.93
C ASP A 182 2.14 -3.67 12.96
N MET A 183 2.95 -4.45 12.26
CA MET A 183 4.41 -4.23 12.21
C MET A 183 4.78 -2.95 11.45
N LEU A 184 4.05 -2.59 10.38
CA LEU A 184 4.25 -1.35 9.65
C LEU A 184 4.00 -0.13 10.55
N MET A 185 2.92 -0.12 11.31
CA MET A 185 2.60 0.96 12.26
C MET A 185 3.68 1.10 13.35
N ARG A 186 4.12 -0.02 13.92
CA ARG A 186 5.17 -0.04 14.97
C ARG A 186 6.49 0.54 14.49
N GLU A 187 6.94 0.14 13.30
CA GLU A 187 8.30 0.46 12.88
C GLU A 187 8.43 1.56 11.83
N ARG A 188 7.34 1.90 11.14
CA ARG A 188 7.30 2.90 10.06
C ARG A 188 6.14 3.89 10.24
N GLY A 189 5.67 4.10 11.48
CA GLY A 189 4.54 4.97 11.78
C GLY A 189 4.65 6.39 11.21
N LEU A 190 5.84 7.00 11.20
CA LEU A 190 6.03 8.32 10.58
C LEU A 190 5.78 8.31 9.06
N ASP A 191 6.19 7.25 8.36
CA ASP A 191 5.94 7.12 6.92
C ASP A 191 4.46 6.85 6.64
N ALA A 192 3.80 6.08 7.50
CA ALA A 192 2.34 5.90 7.45
C ALA A 192 1.60 7.24 7.63
N ILE A 193 1.99 8.07 8.61
CA ILE A 193 1.41 9.40 8.80
C ILE A 193 1.62 10.30 7.57
N ARG A 194 2.82 10.31 6.96
CA ARG A 194 3.06 11.06 5.71
C ARG A 194 2.16 10.60 4.58
N GLY A 195 1.97 9.29 4.43
CA GLY A 195 1.01 8.71 3.49
C GLY A 195 -0.41 9.21 3.74
N ILE A 196 -0.85 9.21 5.00
CA ILE A 196 -2.16 9.73 5.41
C ILE A 196 -2.30 11.22 5.08
N GLN A 197 -1.28 12.04 5.30
CA GLN A 197 -1.31 13.46 4.95
C GLN A 197 -1.49 13.69 3.43
N ILE A 198 -0.83 12.88 2.60
CA ILE A 198 -1.05 12.90 1.15
C ILE A 198 -2.52 12.56 0.81
N LEU A 199 -3.08 11.52 1.43
CA LEU A 199 -4.48 11.13 1.22
C LEU A 199 -5.46 12.21 1.69
N MET A 200 -5.24 12.83 2.85
CA MET A 200 -6.05 13.93 3.36
C MET A 200 -6.03 15.13 2.41
N LYS A 201 -4.86 15.51 1.88
CA LYS A 201 -4.75 16.57 0.87
C LYS A 201 -5.52 16.26 -0.41
N LEU A 202 -5.37 15.04 -0.94
CA LEU A 202 -6.04 14.62 -2.17
C LEU A 202 -7.57 14.61 -2.01
N THR A 203 -8.04 14.14 -0.86
CA THR A 203 -9.48 14.04 -0.55
C THR A 203 -10.08 15.34 -0.02
N GLN A 204 -9.24 16.29 0.39
CA GLN A 204 -9.64 17.50 1.11
C GLN A 204 -10.47 17.18 2.36
N ALA A 205 -10.17 16.06 3.02
CA ALA A 205 -10.89 15.65 4.22
C ALA A 205 -10.58 16.58 5.39
N ASP A 206 -11.62 17.06 6.08
CA ASP A 206 -11.48 17.94 7.24
C ASP A 206 -10.79 17.22 8.42
N ASN A 207 -11.05 15.91 8.58
CA ASN A 207 -10.48 15.08 9.66
C ASN A 207 -10.08 13.69 9.15
N CYS A 208 -9.20 13.02 9.89
CA CYS A 208 -8.82 11.64 9.64
C CYS A 208 -8.87 10.78 10.91
N LEU A 209 -9.46 9.59 10.80
CA LEU A 209 -9.53 8.61 11.87
C LEU A 209 -8.75 7.34 11.47
N ILE A 210 -7.82 6.90 12.32
CA ILE A 210 -7.07 5.65 12.14
C ILE A 210 -7.67 4.62 13.10
N GLY A 211 -8.45 3.67 12.58
CA GLY A 211 -9.09 2.63 13.40
C GLY A 211 -8.13 1.46 13.65
N ILE A 212 -7.69 1.27 14.89
CA ILE A 212 -6.77 0.19 15.28
C ILE A 212 -7.43 -0.69 16.35
N GLU A 213 -7.38 -2.01 16.18
CA GLU A 213 -7.94 -2.95 17.15
C GLU A 213 -7.20 -2.94 18.50
N ASP A 214 -7.94 -3.12 19.59
CA ASP A 214 -7.44 -3.07 20.98
C ASP A 214 -6.43 -4.17 21.32
N ASN A 215 -6.32 -5.22 20.51
CA ASN A 215 -5.27 -6.24 20.62
C ASN A 215 -3.88 -5.78 20.12
N LYS A 216 -3.73 -4.55 19.62
CA LYS A 216 -2.46 -4.00 19.08
C LYS A 216 -1.97 -2.77 19.87
N PRO A 217 -1.73 -2.87 21.20
CA PRO A 217 -1.34 -1.72 22.01
C PRO A 217 -0.01 -1.08 21.58
N GLU A 218 0.91 -1.87 21.02
CA GLU A 218 2.21 -1.37 20.55
C GLU A 218 2.07 -0.53 19.27
N ALA A 219 1.18 -0.92 18.35
CA ALA A 219 0.88 -0.13 17.15
C ALA A 219 0.14 1.17 17.51
N ILE A 220 -0.86 1.09 18.40
CA ILE A 220 -1.59 2.28 18.89
C ILE A 220 -0.59 3.30 19.44
N LYS A 221 0.27 2.87 20.37
CA LYS A 221 1.30 3.72 20.96
C LYS A 221 2.26 4.28 19.91
N ALA A 222 2.73 3.45 18.98
CA ALA A 222 3.67 3.89 17.95
C ALA A 222 3.07 4.96 17.02
N MET A 223 1.78 4.82 16.67
CA MET A 223 1.08 5.81 15.86
C MET A 223 0.79 7.10 16.63
N GLU A 224 0.41 7.02 17.90
CA GLU A 224 0.29 8.19 18.77
C GLU A 224 1.63 8.92 18.93
N ASP A 225 2.72 8.19 19.18
CA ASP A 225 4.08 8.74 19.26
C ASP A 225 4.53 9.36 17.93
N ALA A 226 4.12 8.79 16.79
CA ALA A 226 4.38 9.35 15.46
C ALA A 226 3.63 10.68 15.26
N LEU A 227 2.36 10.75 15.68
CA LEU A 227 1.57 11.99 15.64
C LEU A 227 2.16 13.07 16.54
N HIS A 228 2.59 12.73 17.76
CA HIS A 228 3.23 13.69 18.68
C HIS A 228 4.54 14.29 18.15
N LYS A 229 5.24 13.57 17.25
CA LYS A 229 6.45 14.07 16.59
C LYS A 229 6.16 15.02 15.44
N MET A 230 4.92 15.07 14.96
CA MET A 230 4.52 16.02 13.92
C MET A 230 4.45 17.44 14.51
N HIS A 231 4.95 18.39 13.74
CA HIS A 231 4.81 19.80 14.07
C HIS A 231 3.51 20.34 13.45
N GLY A 232 2.76 21.12 14.22
CA GLY A 232 1.51 21.74 13.76
C GLY A 232 0.26 20.88 13.96
N GLU A 233 -0.89 21.43 13.61
CA GLU A 233 -2.17 20.73 13.68
C GLU A 233 -2.31 19.74 12.51
N HIS A 234 -2.65 18.48 12.80
CA HIS A 234 -2.73 17.41 11.79
C HIS A 234 -4.14 16.89 11.53
N HIS A 235 -5.13 17.16 12.39
CA HIS A 235 -6.51 16.64 12.29
C HIS A 235 -6.62 15.10 12.14
N ILE A 236 -5.57 14.36 12.51
CA ILE A 236 -5.50 12.89 12.50
C ILE A 236 -5.66 12.38 13.94
N THR A 237 -6.52 11.38 14.15
CA THR A 237 -6.77 10.76 15.45
C THR A 237 -6.67 9.25 15.38
N VAL A 238 -5.94 8.63 16.31
CA VAL A 238 -5.96 7.18 16.51
C VAL A 238 -7.21 6.81 17.31
N VAL A 239 -7.96 5.83 16.81
CA VAL A 239 -9.20 5.35 17.40
C VAL A 239 -9.05 3.87 17.71
N THR A 240 -8.99 3.53 18.99
CA THR A 240 -9.00 2.14 19.44
C THR A 240 -10.39 1.54 19.25
N ILE A 241 -10.49 0.42 18.54
CA ILE A 241 -11.75 -0.30 18.29
C ILE A 241 -11.70 -1.72 18.89
N PRO A 242 -12.85 -2.33 19.24
CA PRO A 242 -12.87 -3.70 19.75
C PRO A 242 -12.37 -4.71 18.71
N THR A 243 -11.51 -5.64 19.14
CA THR A 243 -11.07 -6.77 18.30
C THR A 243 -12.24 -7.71 18.02
N LYS A 244 -12.68 -7.76 16.76
CA LYS A 244 -13.83 -8.58 16.35
C LYS A 244 -13.75 -8.84 14.86
N TYR A 245 -13.78 -10.10 14.41
CA TYR A 245 -13.81 -10.38 12.97
C TYR A 245 -15.26 -10.34 12.46
N PRO A 246 -15.56 -9.70 11.30
CA PRO A 246 -14.66 -8.95 10.40
C PRO A 246 -14.80 -7.41 10.55
N SER A 247 -14.23 -6.80 11.59
CA SER A 247 -14.24 -5.33 11.80
C SER A 247 -13.52 -4.56 10.70
N GLY A 248 -12.61 -5.20 9.95
CA GLY A 248 -11.91 -4.60 8.82
C GLY A 248 -12.67 -4.60 7.49
N GLY A 249 -13.91 -5.10 7.42
CA GLY A 249 -14.69 -5.07 6.18
C GLY A 249 -15.15 -3.66 5.80
N GLU A 250 -14.82 -3.21 4.58
CA GLU A 250 -15.27 -1.94 3.97
C GLU A 250 -16.25 -2.13 2.80
#